data_AF-A0A7X9KQC9-F1
#
_entry.id   AF-A0A7X9KQC9-F1
#
_cell.length_a   1.000
_cell.length_b   1.000
_cell.length_c   1.000
_cell.angle_alpha   90.00
_cell.angle_beta   90.00
_cell.angle_gamma   90.00
#
_symmetry.space_group_name_H-M   'P 1'
#
loop_
_entity.id
_entity.type
_entity.pdbx_description
1 polymer ?
#
loop_
_entity_poly.entity_id
_entity_poly.type
_entity_poly.pdbx_seq_one_letter_code
_entity_poly.pdbx_strand_id
1 'polypeptide(L)'
;GIMDEADEELLNDMVVTLNENRSENWIDLHNIRIIKYGATLHLDGHLTIPWYFNVQEAHKEIDSLSELVKGKYGKSMELFVHSDACMDFSCFICNKQNCAVRKHPFKKRVEWTVENIRSNSRHKLLVDNIR
;
A
#
# COMPACT_ATOMS: atom_id res chain seq x y z
N GLY A 1 17.96 -10.84 9.01
CA GLY A 1 17.24 -12.13 8.99
C GLY A 1 17.40 -12.69 7.61
N ILE A 2 17.71 -13.98 7.51
CA ILE A 2 17.69 -14.68 6.22
C ILE A 2 16.22 -14.99 5.94
N MET A 3 15.70 -14.45 4.85
CA MET A 3 14.36 -14.75 4.34
C MET A 3 14.42 -16.14 3.72
N ASP A 4 13.49 -17.02 4.10
CA ASP A 4 13.36 -18.32 3.47
C ASP A 4 12.31 -18.30 2.35
N GLU A 5 12.24 -19.39 1.58
CA GLU A 5 11.34 -19.52 0.42
C GLU A 5 9.86 -19.35 0.80
N ALA A 6 9.48 -19.78 2.00
CA ALA A 6 8.10 -19.67 2.49
C ALA A 6 7.73 -18.21 2.80
N ASP A 7 8.66 -17.41 3.31
CA ASP A 7 8.46 -15.97 3.50
C ASP A 7 8.26 -15.24 2.16
N GLU A 8 8.94 -15.69 1.09
CA GLU A 8 8.82 -15.12 -0.25
C GLU A 8 7.49 -15.52 -0.94
N GLU A 9 7.06 -16.77 -0.81
CA GLU A 9 5.73 -17.21 -1.29
C GLU A 9 4.59 -16.45 -0.59
N LEU A 10 4.66 -16.28 0.73
CA LEU A 10 3.67 -15.53 1.49
C LEU A 10 3.58 -14.07 1.02
N LEU A 11 4.72 -13.44 0.78
CA LEU A 11 4.76 -12.06 0.28
C LEU A 11 4.17 -11.94 -1.13
N ASN A 12 4.46 -12.89 -2.01
CA ASN A 12 3.90 -12.91 -3.36
C ASN A 12 2.37 -13.06 -3.33
N ASP A 13 1.85 -14.01 -2.53
CA ASP A 13 0.40 -14.18 -2.37
C ASP A 13 -0.27 -12.93 -1.75
N MET A 14 0.41 -12.27 -0.81
CA MET A 14 -0.07 -11.02 -0.23
C MET A 14 -0.15 -9.89 -1.24
N VAL A 15 0.89 -9.72 -2.06
CA VAL A 15 0.90 -8.73 -3.14
C VAL A 15 -0.25 -8.96 -4.11
N VAL A 16 -0.50 -10.21 -4.52
CA VAL A 16 -1.63 -10.56 -5.38
C VAL A 16 -2.95 -10.16 -4.72
N THR A 17 -3.16 -10.57 -3.47
CA THR A 17 -4.37 -10.26 -2.69
C THR A 17 -4.62 -8.75 -2.60
N LEU A 18 -3.58 -8.00 -2.27
CA LEU A 18 -3.66 -6.55 -2.10
C LEU A 18 -3.96 -5.85 -3.42
N ASN A 19 -3.43 -6.35 -4.55
CA ASN A 19 -3.75 -5.78 -5.86
C ASN A 19 -5.19 -6.08 -6.29
N GLU A 20 -5.70 -7.28 -6.04
CA GLU A 20 -7.07 -7.71 -6.39
C GLU A 20 -8.14 -6.95 -5.59
N ASN A 21 -7.86 -6.67 -4.31
CA ASN A 21 -8.81 -6.05 -3.38
C ASN A 21 -8.53 -4.56 -3.14
N ARG A 22 -7.71 -3.94 -3.98
CA ARG A 22 -7.24 -2.56 -3.79
C ARG A 22 -8.38 -1.56 -3.84
N SER A 23 -8.65 -0.91 -2.69
CA SER A 23 -9.55 0.24 -2.60
C SER A 23 -9.08 1.37 -3.54
N GLU A 24 -10.01 2.13 -4.12
CA GLU A 24 -9.67 3.30 -4.93
C GLU A 24 -8.93 4.40 -4.13
N ASN A 25 -9.03 4.35 -2.80
CA ASN A 25 -8.33 5.27 -1.90
C ASN A 25 -6.89 4.84 -1.62
N TRP A 26 -6.50 3.61 -1.94
CA TRP A 26 -5.14 3.09 -1.71
C TRP A 26 -4.24 3.48 -2.87
N ILE A 27 -3.72 4.70 -2.80
CA ILE A 27 -2.98 5.34 -3.89
C ILE A 27 -1.60 4.73 -4.05
N ASP A 28 -0.94 4.40 -2.94
CA ASP A 28 0.39 3.81 -2.96
C ASP A 28 0.64 2.92 -1.75
N LEU A 29 1.50 1.92 -1.90
CA LEU A 29 1.96 1.04 -0.82
C LEU A 29 3.47 0.89 -0.96
N HIS A 30 4.21 1.19 0.11
CA HIS A 30 5.66 1.19 0.09
C HIS A 30 6.24 0.93 1.48
N ASN A 31 7.56 0.73 1.54
CA ASN A 31 8.30 0.34 2.75
C ASN A 31 7.70 -0.90 3.47
N ILE A 32 7.12 -1.86 2.73
CA ILE A 32 6.48 -3.04 3.30
C ILE A 32 7.52 -4.05 3.79
N ARG A 33 7.30 -4.53 5.02
CA ARG A 33 8.10 -5.56 5.68
C ARG A 33 7.17 -6.57 6.31
N ILE A 34 7.48 -7.85 6.15
CA ILE A 34 6.88 -8.91 6.94
C ILE A 34 7.94 -9.43 7.90
N ILE A 35 7.60 -9.51 9.17
CA ILE A 35 8.48 -9.97 10.23
C ILE A 35 7.77 -11.06 11.01
N LYS A 36 8.41 -12.22 11.15
CA LYS A 36 7.90 -13.33 11.94
C LYS A 36 8.49 -13.31 13.34
N TYR A 37 7.63 -13.25 14.37
CA TYR A 37 8.01 -13.40 15.77
C TYR A 37 7.23 -14.57 16.39
N GLY A 38 7.90 -15.72 16.52
CA GLY A 38 7.27 -16.96 16.97
C GLY A 38 6.18 -17.41 15.99
N ALA A 39 4.93 -17.44 16.46
CA ALA A 39 3.76 -17.79 15.67
C ALA A 39 3.05 -16.58 15.04
N THR A 40 3.46 -15.35 15.37
CA THR A 40 2.84 -14.11 14.88
C THR A 40 3.59 -13.57 13.68
N LEU A 41 2.84 -13.08 12.69
CA LEU A 41 3.36 -12.34 11.55
C LEU A 41 3.01 -10.86 11.72
N HIS A 42 3.98 -10.00 11.51
CA HIS A 42 3.81 -8.55 11.56
C HIS A 42 4.04 -7.97 10.18
N LEU A 43 3.05 -7.26 9.65
CA LEU A 43 3.16 -6.45 8.45
C LEU A 43 3.35 -5.00 8.87
N ASP A 44 4.50 -4.43 8.55
CA ASP A 44 4.84 -3.03 8.75
C ASP A 44 4.97 -2.33 7.40
N GLY A 45 4.51 -1.09 7.28
CA GLY A 45 4.68 -0.33 6.04
C GLY A 45 3.79 0.91 5.94
N HIS A 46 3.76 1.49 4.75
CA HIS A 46 3.12 2.79 4.51
C HIS A 46 2.05 2.68 3.44
N LEU A 47 0.85 3.14 3.76
CA LEU A 47 -0.26 3.27 2.82
C LEU A 47 -0.50 4.75 2.52
N THR A 48 -0.33 5.15 1.26
CA THR A 48 -0.68 6.50 0.81
C THR A 48 -2.16 6.58 0.46
N ILE A 49 -2.85 7.56 1.05
CA ILE A 49 -4.29 7.80 0.91
C ILE A 49 -4.55 9.29 0.58
N PRO A 50 -5.79 9.69 0.21
CA PRO A 50 -6.08 11.08 -0.13
C PRO A 50 -5.75 12.05 1.01
N TRP A 51 -4.97 13.09 0.73
CA TRP A 51 -4.48 14.03 1.76
C TRP A 51 -5.60 14.76 2.53
N TYR A 52 -6.79 14.87 1.93
CA TYR A 52 -7.94 15.56 2.51
C TYR A 52 -8.80 14.65 3.39
N PHE A 53 -8.44 13.37 3.53
CA PHE A 53 -9.11 12.51 4.50
C PHE A 53 -8.81 13.01 5.91
N ASN A 54 -9.86 13.16 6.71
CA ASN A 54 -9.69 13.39 8.12
C ASN A 54 -9.21 12.10 8.81
N VAL A 55 -8.85 12.22 10.10
CA VAL A 55 -8.29 11.08 10.87
C VAL A 55 -9.23 9.87 10.89
N GLN A 56 -10.55 10.05 10.96
CA GLN A 56 -11.51 8.94 10.97
C GLN A 56 -11.58 8.25 9.60
N GLU A 57 -11.53 9.02 8.51
CA GLU A 57 -11.53 8.47 7.15
C GLU A 57 -10.24 7.69 6.87
N ALA A 58 -9.10 8.24 7.28
CA ALA A 58 -7.82 7.53 7.21
C ALA A 58 -7.85 6.23 8.02
N HIS A 59 -8.37 6.27 9.25
CA HIS A 59 -8.47 5.09 10.11
C HIS A 59 -9.31 3.98 9.47
N LYS A 60 -10.44 4.32 8.83
CA LYS A 60 -11.29 3.34 8.12
C LYS A 60 -10.55 2.62 6.98
N GLU A 61 -9.67 3.31 6.26
CA GLU A 61 -8.87 2.68 5.21
C GLU A 61 -7.82 1.72 5.79
N ILE A 62 -7.22 2.07 6.93
CA ILE A 62 -6.29 1.18 7.65
C ILE A 62 -7.04 -0.04 8.22
N ASP A 63 -8.24 0.14 8.77
CA ASP A 63 -9.09 -0.96 9.25
C ASP A 63 -9.47 -1.90 8.10
N SER A 64 -9.86 -1.35 6.95
CA SER A 64 -10.22 -2.14 5.76
C SER A 64 -9.03 -2.98 5.26
N LEU A 65 -7.82 -2.41 5.28
CA LEU A 65 -6.59 -3.14 4.96
C LEU A 65 -6.32 -4.25 6.01
N SER A 66 -6.49 -3.94 7.29
CA SER A 66 -6.31 -4.87 8.41
C SER A 66 -7.28 -6.06 8.31
N GLU A 67 -8.55 -5.79 8.02
CA GLU A 67 -9.59 -6.81 7.84
C GLU A 67 -9.30 -7.71 6.64
N LEU A 68 -8.91 -7.13 5.50
CA LEU A 68 -8.53 -7.88 4.31
C LEU A 68 -7.39 -8.87 4.61
N VAL A 69 -6.30 -8.37 5.19
CA VAL A 69 -5.11 -9.19 5.44
C VAL A 69 -5.41 -10.25 6.53
N LYS A 70 -6.06 -9.88 7.63
CA LYS A 70 -6.43 -10.85 8.69
C LYS A 70 -7.44 -11.87 8.23
N GLY A 71 -8.36 -11.49 7.33
CA GLY A 71 -9.33 -12.39 6.72
C GLY A 71 -8.65 -13.50 5.91
N LYS A 72 -7.57 -13.18 5.20
CA LYS A 72 -6.83 -14.17 4.38
C LYS A 72 -5.77 -14.96 5.16
N TYR A 73 -4.99 -14.30 6.02
CA TYR A 73 -3.82 -14.91 6.67
C TYR A 73 -4.05 -15.33 8.13
N GLY A 74 -5.26 -15.08 8.65
CA GLY A 74 -5.66 -15.47 10.00
C GLY A 74 -5.34 -14.44 11.07
N LYS A 75 -5.79 -14.74 12.30
CA LYS A 75 -5.72 -13.82 13.45
C LYS A 75 -4.32 -13.58 14.00
N SER A 76 -3.34 -14.41 13.62
CA SER A 76 -1.93 -14.25 13.99
C SER A 76 -1.21 -13.19 13.15
N MET A 77 -1.91 -12.51 12.22
CA MET A 77 -1.37 -11.37 11.50
C MET A 77 -1.69 -10.07 12.25
N GLU A 78 -0.64 -9.31 12.52
CA GLU A 78 -0.71 -7.96 13.07
C GLU A 78 -0.20 -6.94 12.04
N LEU A 79 -0.83 -5.77 11.99
CA LEU A 79 -0.50 -4.73 11.02
C LEU A 79 -0.13 -3.44 11.74
N PHE A 80 1.01 -2.86 11.35
CA PHE A 80 1.48 -1.55 11.76
C PHE A 80 1.65 -0.72 10.50
N VAL A 81 0.58 -0.05 10.07
CA VAL A 81 0.59 0.69 8.81
C VAL A 81 0.54 2.19 9.09
N HIS A 82 1.54 2.92 8.62
CA HIS A 82 1.55 4.36 8.61
C HIS A 82 0.69 4.88 7.46
N SER A 83 -0.23 5.80 7.74
CA SER A 83 -1.00 6.49 6.70
C SER A 83 -0.24 7.71 6.19
N ASP A 84 0.16 7.69 4.93
CA ASP A 84 0.80 8.83 4.26
C ASP A 84 -0.23 9.64 3.45
N ALA A 85 -0.09 10.96 3.46
CA ALA A 85 -0.86 11.82 2.59
C ALA A 85 -0.33 11.78 1.15
N CYS A 86 -1.24 11.67 0.17
CA CYS A 86 -0.86 11.78 -1.24
C CYS A 86 -0.34 13.18 -1.60
N MET A 87 0.62 13.26 -2.51
CA MET A 87 1.17 14.53 -3.03
C MET A 87 0.83 14.70 -4.50
N ASP A 88 1.16 15.86 -5.08
CA ASP A 88 0.84 16.17 -6.48
C ASP A 88 1.34 15.08 -7.45
N PHE A 89 2.56 14.59 -7.28
CA PHE A 89 3.11 13.50 -8.12
C PHE A 89 2.32 12.19 -7.99
N SER A 90 1.63 11.96 -6.86
CA SER A 90 0.80 10.77 -6.66
C SER A 90 -0.41 10.78 -7.61
N CYS A 91 -0.84 11.95 -8.12
CA CYS A 91 -1.96 12.05 -9.05
C CYS A 91 -1.78 11.17 -10.30
N PHE A 92 -0.54 10.99 -10.78
CA PHE A 92 -0.24 10.17 -11.94
C PHE A 92 -0.53 8.67 -11.74
N ILE A 93 -0.53 8.21 -10.48
CA ILE A 93 -0.76 6.81 -10.10
C ILE A 93 -2.06 6.58 -9.31
N CYS A 94 -2.69 7.66 -8.85
CA CYS A 94 -3.90 7.64 -8.04
C CYS A 94 -5.11 7.19 -8.86
N ASN A 95 -5.61 5.98 -8.58
CA ASN A 95 -6.75 5.38 -9.27
C ASN A 95 -8.13 5.89 -8.78
N LYS A 96 -8.17 6.83 -7.83
CA LYS A 96 -9.42 7.43 -7.34
C LYS A 96 -10.14 8.17 -8.45
N GLN A 97 -11.34 7.77 -8.86
CA GLN A 97 -11.96 8.34 -10.05
C GLN A 97 -12.40 9.80 -9.82
N ASN A 98 -13.09 10.06 -8.70
CA ASN A 98 -13.72 11.35 -8.39
C ASN A 98 -12.92 12.20 -7.41
N CYS A 99 -11.63 12.42 -7.67
CA CYS A 99 -10.79 13.26 -6.82
C CYS A 99 -10.95 14.76 -7.16
N ALA A 100 -11.74 15.48 -6.35
CA ALA A 100 -12.05 16.91 -6.58
C ALA A 100 -10.82 17.85 -6.50
N VAL A 101 -9.72 17.39 -5.90
CA VAL A 101 -8.49 18.18 -5.69
C VAL A 101 -7.32 17.72 -6.56
N ARG A 102 -7.58 16.85 -7.55
CA ARG A 102 -6.55 16.29 -8.44
C ARG A 102 -5.82 17.39 -9.22
N LYS A 103 -4.50 17.42 -9.13
CA LYS A 103 -3.63 18.40 -9.81
C LYS A 103 -3.11 17.94 -11.18
N HIS A 104 -2.93 16.63 -11.36
CA HIS A 104 -2.46 16.05 -12.61
C HIS A 104 -3.35 14.89 -13.06
N PRO A 105 -3.47 14.62 -14.37
CA PRO A 105 -4.26 13.49 -14.86
C PRO A 105 -3.66 12.16 -14.41
N PHE A 106 -4.53 11.21 -14.09
CA PHE A 106 -4.13 9.81 -13.91
C PHE A 106 -3.49 9.29 -15.20
N LYS A 107 -2.36 8.58 -15.07
CA LYS A 107 -1.64 7.99 -16.20
C LYS A 107 -1.74 6.48 -16.20
N LYS A 108 -1.37 5.84 -15.08
CA LYS A 108 -1.49 4.39 -14.91
C LYS A 108 -1.51 4.02 -13.45
N ARG A 109 -2.15 2.90 -13.14
CA ARG A 109 -2.01 2.26 -11.84
C ARG A 109 -0.63 1.59 -11.79
N VAL A 110 0.09 1.78 -10.68
CA VAL A 110 1.28 0.98 -10.38
C VAL A 110 0.79 -0.36 -9.83
N GLU A 111 1.10 -1.42 -10.56
CA GLU A 111 0.93 -2.78 -10.03
C GLU A 111 1.97 -3.01 -8.94
N TRP A 112 1.52 -3.41 -7.77
CA TRP A 112 2.44 -3.72 -6.68
C TRP A 112 3.14 -5.04 -6.96
N THR A 113 4.45 -5.07 -6.75
CA THR A 113 5.28 -6.27 -6.78
C THR A 113 6.06 -6.33 -5.46
N VAL A 114 6.54 -7.50 -5.06
CA VAL A 114 7.32 -7.65 -3.82
C VAL A 114 8.53 -6.70 -3.81
N GLU A 115 9.19 -6.53 -4.96
CA GLU A 115 10.36 -5.66 -5.10
C GLU A 115 10.01 -4.19 -4.90
N ASN A 116 8.91 -3.73 -5.52
CA ASN A 116 8.61 -2.30 -5.55
C ASN A 116 8.04 -1.80 -4.22
N ILE A 117 7.20 -2.60 -3.54
CA ILE A 117 6.61 -2.20 -2.25
C ILE A 117 7.61 -2.25 -1.10
N ARG A 118 8.71 -3.00 -1.20
CA ARG A 118 9.76 -3.05 -0.17
C ARG A 118 10.57 -1.77 -0.09
N SER A 119 10.66 -1.04 -1.20
CA SER A 119 11.44 0.19 -1.25
C SER A 119 10.86 1.24 -0.31
N ASN A 120 11.72 1.88 0.49
CA ASN A 120 11.33 3.06 1.27
C ASN A 120 11.30 4.31 0.38
N SER A 121 10.53 4.23 -0.68
CA SER A 121 10.27 5.35 -1.57
C SER A 121 8.88 5.20 -2.18
N ARG A 122 8.12 6.29 -2.15
CA ARG A 122 6.82 6.35 -2.83
C ARG A 122 7.01 6.16 -4.33
N HIS A 123 6.11 5.39 -4.93
CA HIS A 123 6.12 5.16 -6.37
C HIS A 123 5.88 6.46 -7.13
N LYS A 124 6.72 6.70 -8.13
CA LYS A 124 6.66 7.88 -9.00
C LYS A 124 6.73 7.40 -10.44
N LEU A 125 5.93 8.02 -11.30
CA LEU A 125 6.20 7.92 -12.73
C LEU A 125 7.27 8.95 -13.05
N LEU A 126 8.32 8.51 -13.75
CA LEU A 126 9.22 9.44 -14.41
C LEU A 126 8.36 10.20 -15.43
N VAL A 127 8.14 11.48 -15.17
CA VAL A 127 7.51 12.38 -16.12
C VAL A 127 8.65 13.06 -16.83
N ASP A 128 8.86 12.71 -18.10
CA ASP A 128 9.79 13.45 -18.95
C ASP A 128 9.36 14.92 -18.95
N ASN A 129 10.20 15.77 -18.35
CA ASN A 129 10.10 17.23 -18.29
C ASN A 129 8.89 17.81 -17.55
N ILE A 130 9.09 18.12 -16.27
CA ILE A 130 8.56 19.37 -15.70
C ILE A 130 9.79 20.21 -15.37
N ARG A 131 10.05 21.21 -16.22
CA ARG A 131 10.88 22.38 -15.88
C ARG A 131 10.16 23.21 -14.82
#